data_AF-A0AAN1JKS9-F1
#
_entry.id   AF-A0AAN1JKS9-F1
#
_cell.length_a   1.000
_cell.length_b   1.000
_cell.length_c   1.000
_cell.angle_alpha   90.00
_cell.angle_beta   90.00
_cell.angle_gamma   90.00
#
_symmetry.space_group_name_H-M   'P 1'
#
loop_
_entity.id
_entity.type
_entity.pdbx_description
1 polymer ?
#
loop_
_entity_poly.entity_id
_entity_poly.type
_entity_poly.pdbx_seq_one_letter_code
_entity_poly.pdbx_strand_id
1 'polypeptide(L)'
;MFLRGNGQIVLKSTEKLGIARALTFFRKLINQTTFEQMTEQDVENRLVGISMSFDIAVTGRVLAKIGVNLLAYIAGADYVRHPQFQRVKRSIATGVPAFPLHSTEQKLPIANIFSGLPHTLHGFMIAGIPTPGGTCALMLHARLYGSQIESVLLGEGLPYLNFSNNTFFTVDYEAHRIERYEMMDFVRAFPFNFPRPSAAPVGQLIP
;
A
#
# COMPACT_ATOMS: atom_id res chain seq x y z
N MET A 1 -21.23 13.68 11.72
CA MET A 1 -22.32 13.09 10.91
C MET A 1 -22.15 13.59 9.49
N PHE A 2 -22.33 12.75 8.48
CA PHE A 2 -22.17 13.14 7.08
C PHE A 2 -23.30 12.55 6.23
N LEU A 3 -23.94 13.37 5.40
CA LEU A 3 -24.93 12.93 4.44
C LEU A 3 -24.24 12.63 3.11
N ARG A 4 -24.40 11.42 2.58
CA ARG A 4 -23.96 11.06 1.23
C ARG A 4 -24.97 11.58 0.21
N GLY A 5 -24.53 11.81 -1.03
CA GLY A 5 -25.41 12.26 -2.13
C GLY A 5 -26.57 11.32 -2.49
N ASN A 6 -26.63 10.11 -1.90
CA ASN A 6 -27.74 9.16 -2.02
C ASN A 6 -28.70 9.17 -0.80
N GLY A 7 -28.58 10.16 0.10
CA GLY A 7 -29.43 10.29 1.29
C GLY A 7 -29.01 9.43 2.49
N GLN A 8 -27.90 8.70 2.43
CA GLN A 8 -27.39 7.93 3.57
C GLN A 8 -26.68 8.81 4.60
N ILE A 9 -26.98 8.62 5.89
CA ILE A 9 -26.30 9.29 7.00
C ILE A 9 -25.17 8.40 7.55
N VAL A 10 -23.95 8.90 7.53
CA VAL A 10 -22.76 8.26 8.11
C VAL A 10 -22.44 8.86 9.48
N LEU A 11 -22.32 7.98 10.46
CA LEU A 11 -22.03 8.34 11.85
C LEU A 11 -20.70 7.71 12.26
N LYS A 12 -19.75 8.54 12.70
CA LYS A 12 -18.50 8.05 13.30
C LYS A 12 -18.74 7.86 14.80
N SER A 13 -18.66 6.62 15.26
CA SER A 13 -18.78 6.29 16.69
C SER A 13 -17.39 6.14 17.30
N THR A 14 -17.20 6.64 18.52
CA THR A 14 -16.02 6.35 19.33
C THR A 14 -16.25 5.07 20.13
N GLU A 15 -15.21 4.28 20.37
CA GLU A 15 -15.31 2.99 21.11
C GLU A 15 -16.07 3.09 22.44
N LYS A 16 -15.96 4.25 23.13
CA LYS A 16 -16.63 4.53 24.40
C LYS A 16 -18.16 4.45 24.35
N LEU A 17 -18.79 4.69 23.19
CA LEU A 17 -20.25 4.79 23.12
C LEU A 17 -20.93 3.45 22.79
N GLY A 18 -20.23 2.50 22.15
CA GLY A 18 -20.81 1.25 21.66
C GLY A 18 -21.82 1.47 20.52
N ILE A 19 -21.67 0.73 19.40
CA ILE A 19 -22.44 0.96 18.16
C ILE A 19 -23.96 0.92 18.39
N ALA A 20 -24.45 -0.03 19.18
CA ALA A 20 -25.89 -0.19 19.43
C ALA A 20 -26.51 0.99 20.21
N ARG A 21 -25.79 1.54 21.19
CA ARG A 21 -26.25 2.71 21.96
C ARG A 21 -26.18 3.98 21.12
N ALA A 22 -25.13 4.13 20.30
CA ALA A 22 -25.03 5.23 19.35
C ALA A 22 -26.23 5.21 18.37
N LEU A 23 -26.52 4.08 17.74
CA LEU A 23 -27.66 3.94 16.82
C LEU A 23 -29.00 4.22 17.51
N THR A 24 -29.18 3.75 18.74
CA THR A 24 -30.41 4.00 19.52
C THR A 24 -30.57 5.49 19.84
N PHE A 25 -29.49 6.15 20.23
CA PHE A 25 -29.46 7.59 20.49
C PHE A 25 -29.80 8.39 19.23
N PHE A 26 -29.12 8.10 18.11
CA PHE A 26 -29.37 8.80 16.84
C PHE A 26 -30.76 8.54 16.28
N ARG A 27 -31.31 7.33 16.41
CA ARG A 27 -32.69 7.04 16.02
C ARG A 27 -33.70 7.88 16.80
N LYS A 28 -33.47 8.08 18.11
CA LYS A 28 -34.32 8.96 18.93
C LYS A 28 -34.15 10.42 18.53
N LEU A 29 -32.91 10.86 18.28
CA LEU A 29 -32.59 12.23 17.94
C LEU A 29 -33.17 12.64 16.58
N ILE A 30 -33.08 11.78 15.57
CA ILE A 30 -33.68 12.00 14.24
C ILE A 30 -35.20 12.18 14.34
N ASN A 31 -35.87 11.40 15.21
CA ASN A 31 -37.32 11.50 15.41
C ASN A 31 -37.73 12.75 16.21
N GLN A 32 -36.78 13.45 16.84
CA GLN A 32 -37.02 14.62 17.69
C GLN A 32 -36.53 15.92 17.05
N THR A 33 -35.84 15.85 15.91
CA THR A 33 -35.17 17.01 15.31
C THR A 33 -35.84 17.36 13.97
N THR A 34 -36.37 18.57 13.87
CA THR A 34 -36.86 19.12 12.60
C THR A 34 -35.66 19.65 11.81
N PHE A 35 -35.24 18.94 10.77
CA PHE A 35 -34.06 19.28 9.95
C PHE A 35 -34.22 20.59 9.14
N GLU A 36 -35.42 21.14 9.07
CA GLU A 36 -35.74 22.38 8.33
C GLU A 36 -35.05 23.64 8.89
N GLN A 37 -34.50 23.58 10.11
CA GLN A 37 -33.81 24.70 10.76
C GLN A 37 -32.28 24.56 10.78
N MET A 38 -31.71 23.49 10.21
CA MET A 38 -30.27 23.32 10.17
C MET A 38 -29.67 24.12 9.01
N THR A 39 -28.93 25.18 9.34
CA THR A 39 -28.18 25.96 8.36
C THR A 39 -27.00 25.13 7.87
N GLU A 40 -26.93 24.89 6.56
CA GLU A 40 -25.77 24.31 5.91
C GLU A 40 -24.58 25.26 6.13
N GLN A 41 -23.56 24.77 6.84
CA GLN A 41 -22.29 25.48 6.97
C GLN A 41 -21.22 24.64 6.29
N ASP A 42 -20.51 25.25 5.35
CA ASP A 42 -19.30 24.69 4.80
C ASP A 42 -18.26 24.54 5.91
N VAL A 43 -17.84 23.30 6.14
CA VAL A 43 -16.76 22.99 7.07
C VAL A 43 -15.47 22.95 6.27
N GLU A 44 -14.80 24.09 6.15
CA GLU A 44 -13.42 24.14 5.66
C GLU A 44 -12.51 23.37 6.62
N ASN A 45 -11.54 22.61 6.09
CA ASN A 45 -10.61 21.74 6.84
C ASN A 45 -11.23 20.53 7.55
N ARG A 46 -11.98 19.69 6.82
CA ARG A 46 -12.23 18.33 7.32
C ARG A 46 -10.93 17.52 7.35
N LEU A 47 -10.39 17.33 8.54
CA LEU A 47 -9.51 16.19 8.86
C LEU A 47 -10.33 14.89 8.68
N VAL A 48 -10.50 14.46 7.43
CA VAL A 48 -11.01 13.13 7.11
C VAL A 48 -9.89 12.16 7.47
N GLY A 49 -9.87 11.71 8.72
CA GLY A 49 -9.02 10.60 9.13
C GLY A 49 -9.46 9.33 8.41
N ILE A 50 -8.82 9.03 7.27
CA ILE A 50 -8.93 7.74 6.58
C ILE A 50 -8.15 6.73 7.42
N SER A 51 -8.83 6.12 8.37
CA SER A 51 -8.31 4.95 9.09
C SER A 51 -8.48 3.73 8.19
N MET A 52 -7.47 3.37 7.41
CA MET A 52 -7.41 2.05 6.76
C MET A 52 -7.02 1.02 7.83
N SER A 53 -7.98 0.23 8.31
CA SER A 53 -7.68 -0.95 9.12
C SER A 53 -7.12 -2.03 8.19
N PHE A 54 -5.79 -2.18 8.15
CA PHE A 54 -5.15 -3.26 7.41
C PHE A 54 -5.11 -4.52 8.27
N ASP A 55 -5.90 -5.52 7.91
CA ASP A 55 -5.68 -6.88 8.39
C ASP A 55 -4.42 -7.42 7.69
N ILE A 56 -3.36 -7.67 8.46
CA ILE A 56 -2.08 -8.19 7.97
C ILE A 56 -2.28 -9.47 7.13
N ALA A 57 -3.25 -10.32 7.50
CA ALA A 57 -3.57 -11.54 6.76
C ALA A 57 -4.22 -11.27 5.38
N VAL A 58 -4.82 -10.09 5.20
CA VAL A 58 -5.40 -9.63 3.93
C VAL A 58 -4.36 -8.84 3.12
N THR A 59 -3.52 -8.03 3.77
CA THR A 59 -2.51 -7.19 3.11
C THR A 59 -1.59 -7.98 2.19
N GLY A 60 -1.02 -9.10 2.66
CA GLY A 60 -0.15 -9.93 1.83
C GLY A 60 -0.83 -10.41 0.54
N ARG A 61 -2.11 -10.77 0.60
CA ARG A 61 -2.89 -11.24 -0.56
C ARG A 61 -3.22 -10.13 -1.53
N VAL A 62 -3.56 -8.94 -1.01
CA VAL A 62 -3.81 -7.77 -1.83
C VAL A 62 -2.55 -7.38 -2.60
N LEU A 63 -1.41 -7.31 -1.91
CA LEU A 63 -0.12 -7.03 -2.54
C LEU A 63 0.26 -8.09 -3.56
N ALA A 64 0.11 -9.37 -3.23
CA ALA A 64 0.37 -10.46 -4.17
C ALA A 64 -0.49 -10.36 -5.43
N LYS A 65 -1.78 -10.03 -5.30
CA LYS A 65 -2.68 -9.81 -6.45
C LYS A 65 -2.25 -8.63 -7.31
N ILE A 66 -1.85 -7.52 -6.68
CA ILE A 66 -1.30 -6.35 -7.39
C ILE A 66 -0.06 -6.78 -8.17
N GLY A 67 0.88 -7.48 -7.52
CA GLY A 67 2.12 -7.95 -8.15
C GLY A 67 1.87 -8.86 -9.35
N VAL A 68 0.96 -9.84 -9.23
CA VAL A 68 0.59 -10.72 -10.34
C VAL A 68 -0.06 -9.95 -11.49
N ASN A 69 -0.91 -8.97 -11.20
CA ASN A 69 -1.52 -8.14 -12.25
C ASN A 69 -0.48 -7.25 -12.96
N LEU A 70 0.46 -6.67 -12.21
CA LEU A 70 1.57 -5.90 -12.80
C LEU A 70 2.46 -6.79 -13.67
N LEU A 71 2.77 -8.02 -13.22
CA LEU A 71 3.49 -9.00 -14.03
C LEU A 71 2.74 -9.36 -15.31
N ALA A 72 1.43 -9.58 -15.24
CA ALA A 72 0.63 -9.85 -16.42
C ALA A 72 0.65 -8.67 -17.41
N TYR A 73 0.68 -7.44 -16.90
CA TYR A 73 0.77 -6.23 -17.71
C TYR A 73 2.14 -6.10 -18.42
N ILE A 74 3.25 -6.40 -17.75
CA ILE A 74 4.59 -6.21 -18.34
C ILE A 74 5.17 -7.42 -19.08
N ALA A 75 4.83 -8.63 -18.63
CA ALA A 75 5.36 -9.89 -19.17
C ALA A 75 4.32 -10.70 -19.96
N GLY A 76 3.06 -10.27 -19.94
CA GLY A 76 1.95 -10.95 -20.59
C GLY A 76 1.29 -12.03 -19.74
N ALA A 77 0.09 -12.42 -20.17
CA ALA A 77 -0.73 -13.42 -19.48
C ALA A 77 -0.07 -14.81 -19.43
N ASP A 78 0.70 -15.17 -20.45
CA ASP A 78 1.37 -16.48 -20.52
C ASP A 78 2.45 -16.63 -19.47
N TYR A 79 3.18 -15.56 -19.17
CA TYR A 79 4.19 -15.59 -18.12
C TYR A 79 3.56 -15.88 -16.76
N VAL A 80 2.47 -15.18 -16.40
CA VAL A 80 1.79 -15.43 -15.13
C VAL A 80 1.06 -16.76 -15.08
N ARG A 81 0.85 -17.47 -16.22
CA ARG A 81 0.31 -18.84 -16.24
C ARG A 81 1.33 -19.89 -15.80
N HIS A 82 2.61 -19.53 -15.65
CA HIS A 82 3.66 -20.44 -15.21
C HIS A 82 3.28 -21.21 -13.92
N PRO A 83 3.55 -22.52 -13.82
CA PRO A 83 3.13 -23.34 -12.67
C PRO A 83 3.64 -22.83 -11.31
N GLN A 84 4.79 -22.16 -11.29
CA GLN A 84 5.35 -21.60 -10.04
C GLN A 84 4.48 -20.50 -9.42
N PHE A 85 3.55 -19.90 -10.17
CA PHE A 85 2.58 -18.96 -9.62
C PHE A 85 1.35 -19.63 -8.98
N GLN A 86 1.20 -20.96 -9.05
CA GLN A 86 -0.01 -21.62 -8.54
C GLN A 86 -0.20 -21.42 -7.04
N ARG A 87 0.89 -21.42 -6.27
CA ARG A 87 0.84 -21.19 -4.82
C ARG A 87 0.31 -19.79 -4.50
N VAL A 88 0.85 -18.75 -5.14
CA VAL A 88 0.39 -17.36 -4.91
C VAL A 88 -1.05 -17.17 -5.38
N LYS A 89 -1.42 -17.72 -6.54
CA LYS A 89 -2.80 -17.65 -7.05
C LYS A 89 -3.81 -18.32 -6.12
N ARG A 90 -3.47 -19.50 -5.60
CA ARG A 90 -4.31 -20.20 -4.62
C ARG A 90 -4.49 -19.36 -3.36
N SER A 91 -3.40 -18.82 -2.82
CA SER A 91 -3.46 -17.94 -1.64
C SER A 91 -4.30 -16.69 -1.87
N ILE A 92 -4.15 -16.03 -3.03
CA ILE A 92 -4.99 -14.89 -3.44
C ILE A 92 -6.47 -15.27 -3.45
N ALA A 93 -6.81 -16.41 -4.07
CA ALA A 93 -8.20 -16.82 -4.28
C ALA A 93 -8.88 -17.31 -2.99
N THR A 94 -8.18 -18.08 -2.16
CA THR A 94 -8.79 -18.80 -1.03
C THR A 94 -8.41 -18.25 0.34
N GLY A 95 -7.35 -17.44 0.42
CA GLY A 95 -6.72 -17.12 1.71
C GLY A 95 -5.72 -18.15 2.20
N VAL A 96 -5.59 -19.30 1.52
CA VAL A 96 -4.82 -20.46 1.98
C VAL A 96 -3.88 -20.97 0.87
N PRO A 97 -2.57 -21.16 1.13
CA PRO A 97 -1.88 -20.90 2.41
C PRO A 97 -1.84 -19.41 2.75
N ALA A 98 -1.62 -19.08 4.02
CA ALA A 98 -1.39 -17.70 4.44
C ALA A 98 -0.22 -17.10 3.65
N PHE A 99 -0.32 -15.82 3.33
CA PHE A 99 0.69 -15.13 2.53
C PHE A 99 1.61 -14.32 3.45
N PRO A 100 2.85 -14.78 3.70
CA PRO A 100 3.74 -14.09 4.62
C PRO A 100 4.21 -12.76 4.02
N LEU A 101 4.20 -11.72 4.84
CA LEU A 101 4.95 -10.50 4.58
C LEU A 101 6.38 -10.69 5.07
N HIS A 102 7.35 -10.07 4.39
CA HIS A 102 8.73 -10.04 4.88
C HIS A 102 8.85 -9.27 6.19
N SER A 103 9.73 -9.75 7.08
CA SER A 103 10.04 -9.08 8.34
C SER A 103 10.73 -7.73 8.11
N THR A 104 10.74 -6.86 9.12
CA THR A 104 11.44 -5.57 9.05
C THR A 104 12.91 -5.72 8.67
N GLU A 105 13.60 -6.73 9.21
CA GLU A 105 15.01 -7.02 8.89
C GLU A 105 15.21 -7.38 7.41
N GLN A 106 14.32 -8.22 6.87
CA GLN A 106 14.34 -8.60 5.44
C GLN A 106 14.07 -7.40 4.52
N LYS A 107 13.42 -6.36 5.02
CA LYS A 107 13.10 -5.13 4.27
C LYS A 107 14.20 -4.05 4.36
N LEU A 108 15.18 -4.19 5.26
CA LEU A 108 16.25 -3.19 5.44
C LEU A 108 17.00 -2.83 4.13
N PRO A 109 17.40 -3.80 3.28
CA PRO A 109 18.16 -3.47 2.06
C PRO A 109 17.39 -2.60 1.07
N ILE A 110 16.06 -2.62 1.14
CA ILE A 110 15.16 -1.93 0.23
C ILE A 110 14.39 -0.78 0.90
N ALA A 111 14.62 -0.53 2.20
CA ALA A 111 13.90 0.44 3.01
C ALA A 111 13.92 1.87 2.41
N ASN A 112 15.01 2.22 1.72
CA ASN A 112 15.22 3.56 1.17
C ASN A 112 14.81 3.70 -0.29
N ILE A 113 14.35 2.63 -0.94
CA ILE A 113 14.11 2.65 -2.39
C ILE A 113 12.99 3.62 -2.80
N PHE A 114 12.03 3.86 -1.91
CA PHE A 114 10.95 4.81 -2.10
C PHE A 114 11.10 6.08 -1.25
N SER A 115 12.30 6.37 -0.73
CA SER A 115 12.55 7.51 0.17
C SER A 115 12.30 8.87 -0.48
N GLY A 116 12.59 9.00 -1.78
CA GLY A 116 12.32 10.20 -2.57
C GLY A 116 10.88 10.34 -3.07
N LEU A 117 10.04 9.31 -2.88
CA LEU A 117 8.69 9.29 -3.41
C LEU A 117 7.76 10.16 -2.53
N PRO A 118 6.97 11.08 -3.11
CA PRO A 118 5.96 11.85 -2.38
C PRO A 118 4.98 10.95 -1.62
N HIS A 119 4.51 11.42 -0.46
CA HIS A 119 3.53 10.68 0.36
C HIS A 119 2.16 10.51 -0.32
N THR A 120 1.87 11.33 -1.34
CA THR A 120 0.65 11.28 -2.16
C THR A 120 0.71 10.20 -3.24
N LEU A 121 1.83 9.50 -3.42
CA LEU A 121 1.98 8.46 -4.44
C LEU A 121 2.11 7.08 -3.79
N HIS A 122 1.57 6.07 -4.48
CA HIS A 122 1.98 4.68 -4.26
C HIS A 122 3.23 4.39 -5.07
N GLY A 123 4.15 3.62 -4.49
CA GLY A 123 5.32 3.08 -5.19
C GLY A 123 5.26 1.57 -5.24
N PHE A 124 5.51 0.98 -6.39
CA PHE A 124 5.66 -0.46 -6.56
C PHE A 124 6.97 -0.77 -7.28
N MET A 125 7.63 -1.86 -6.89
CA MET A 125 8.78 -2.41 -7.60
C MET A 125 8.59 -3.91 -7.77
N ILE A 126 8.67 -4.38 -9.01
CA ILE A 126 8.87 -5.80 -9.32
C ILE A 126 10.36 -6.04 -9.48
N ALA A 127 10.91 -6.90 -8.63
CA ALA A 127 12.33 -7.25 -8.63
C ALA A 127 12.53 -8.74 -8.92
N GLY A 128 13.42 -9.04 -9.85
CA GLY A 128 13.90 -10.38 -10.17
C GLY A 128 15.24 -10.65 -9.49
N ILE A 129 15.27 -11.63 -8.59
CA ILE A 129 16.46 -12.06 -7.86
C ILE A 129 16.96 -13.36 -8.51
N PRO A 130 18.18 -13.38 -9.06
CA PRO A 130 18.80 -14.61 -9.57
C PRO A 130 18.81 -15.72 -8.52
N THR A 131 18.40 -16.93 -8.92
CA THR A 131 18.50 -18.13 -8.09
C THR A 131 19.47 -19.14 -8.73
N PRO A 132 20.09 -20.03 -7.93
CA PRO A 132 20.91 -21.11 -8.47
C PRO A 132 20.13 -21.92 -9.54
N GLY A 133 20.79 -22.29 -10.63
CA GLY A 133 20.16 -23.06 -11.72
C GLY A 133 19.56 -22.21 -12.85
N GLY A 134 19.94 -20.93 -12.99
CA GLY A 134 19.54 -20.12 -14.14
C GLY A 134 18.06 -19.73 -14.14
N THR A 135 17.45 -19.69 -12.96
CA THR A 135 16.08 -19.21 -12.74
C THR A 135 16.10 -17.93 -11.89
N CYS A 136 14.94 -17.35 -11.62
CA CYS A 136 14.79 -16.24 -10.69
C CYS A 136 13.64 -16.43 -9.70
N ALA A 137 13.74 -15.71 -8.59
CA ALA A 137 12.64 -15.39 -7.69
C ALA A 137 12.11 -14.00 -8.03
N LEU A 138 10.79 -13.83 -8.04
CA LEU A 138 10.16 -12.53 -8.26
C LEU A 138 9.54 -12.01 -6.97
N MET A 139 9.87 -10.78 -6.62
CA MET A 139 9.30 -10.09 -5.46
C MET A 139 8.59 -8.82 -5.89
N LEU A 140 7.53 -8.48 -5.16
CA LEU A 140 6.93 -7.14 -5.18
C LEU A 140 7.33 -6.41 -3.90
N HIS A 141 7.82 -5.19 -4.05
CA HIS A 141 7.92 -4.22 -2.98
C HIS A 141 6.89 -3.12 -3.19
N ALA A 142 6.21 -2.70 -2.14
CA ALA A 142 5.15 -1.70 -2.23
C ALA A 142 5.25 -0.69 -1.09
N ARG A 143 5.08 0.59 -1.40
CA ARG A 143 4.85 1.67 -0.45
C ARG A 143 3.49 2.29 -0.75
N LEU A 144 2.56 2.23 0.20
CA LEU A 144 1.20 2.76 0.03
C LEU A 144 1.09 4.08 0.79
N TYR A 145 0.88 5.20 0.10
CA TYR A 145 0.67 6.55 0.66
C TYR A 145 1.52 6.87 1.90
N GLY A 146 2.81 7.02 1.70
CA GLY A 146 3.70 7.40 2.79
C GLY A 146 3.96 6.32 3.84
N SER A 147 3.36 5.12 3.72
CA SER A 147 3.57 4.00 4.64
C SER A 147 5.02 3.50 4.64
N GLN A 148 5.28 2.55 5.53
CA GLN A 148 6.44 1.68 5.41
C GLN A 148 6.33 0.81 4.15
N ILE A 149 7.49 0.32 3.69
CA ILE A 149 7.54 -0.62 2.58
C ILE A 149 7.05 -1.98 3.07
N GLU A 150 6.23 -2.63 2.25
CA GLU A 150 5.88 -4.03 2.38
C GLU A 150 6.46 -4.83 1.23
N SER A 151 6.73 -6.11 1.46
CA SER A 151 7.37 -6.97 0.46
C SER A 151 6.79 -8.37 0.49
N VAL A 152 6.54 -8.89 -0.72
CA VAL A 152 5.91 -10.20 -0.94
C VAL A 152 6.63 -10.96 -2.05
N LEU A 153 6.89 -12.24 -1.81
CA LEU A 153 7.45 -13.17 -2.80
C LEU A 153 6.34 -13.69 -3.73
N LEU A 154 6.39 -13.36 -5.00
CA LEU A 154 5.37 -13.77 -5.98
C LEU A 154 5.60 -15.20 -6.49
N GLY A 155 6.85 -15.64 -6.60
CA GLY A 155 7.21 -16.99 -7.03
C GLY A 155 8.72 -17.18 -7.12
N GLU A 156 9.15 -18.44 -7.18
CA GLU A 156 10.56 -18.87 -7.29
C GLU A 156 10.71 -19.90 -8.40
N GLY A 157 11.93 -20.07 -8.93
CA GLY A 157 12.18 -21.01 -10.03
C GLY A 157 11.52 -20.57 -11.33
N LEU A 158 11.39 -19.26 -11.55
CA LEU A 158 10.79 -18.67 -12.73
C LEU A 158 11.83 -18.41 -13.82
N PRO A 159 11.43 -18.39 -15.11
CA PRO A 159 12.32 -17.92 -16.17
C PRO A 159 12.59 -16.41 -16.02
N TYR A 160 13.79 -15.98 -16.41
CA TYR A 160 14.14 -14.55 -16.42
C TYR A 160 13.19 -13.75 -17.30
N LEU A 161 12.93 -12.53 -16.86
CA LEU A 161 12.16 -11.56 -17.63
C LEU A 161 13.10 -10.92 -18.66
N ASN A 162 12.63 -10.76 -19.89
CA ASN A 162 13.39 -10.12 -20.97
C ASN A 162 13.46 -8.57 -20.86
N PHE A 163 13.06 -8.01 -19.71
CA PHE A 163 13.19 -6.59 -19.39
C PHE A 163 14.04 -6.45 -18.13
N SER A 164 14.40 -5.22 -17.77
CA SER A 164 15.31 -4.99 -16.64
C SER A 164 14.83 -5.72 -15.38
N ASN A 165 15.78 -6.23 -14.60
CA ASN A 165 15.46 -7.01 -13.40
C ASN A 165 14.65 -6.23 -12.36
N ASN A 166 14.51 -4.91 -12.49
CA ASN A 166 13.74 -4.06 -11.59
C ASN A 166 12.85 -3.09 -12.38
N THR A 167 11.54 -3.30 -12.34
CA THR A 167 10.56 -2.38 -12.93
C THR A 167 9.78 -1.67 -11.83
N PHE A 168 9.71 -0.35 -11.93
CA PHE A 168 9.05 0.51 -10.94
C PHE A 168 7.74 1.05 -11.49
N PHE A 169 6.77 1.26 -10.60
CA PHE A 169 5.52 1.93 -10.91
C PHE A 169 5.21 2.97 -9.84
N THR A 170 4.64 4.09 -10.28
CA THR A 170 3.94 5.02 -9.40
C THR A 170 2.45 5.02 -9.72
N VAL A 171 1.63 5.19 -8.69
CA VAL A 171 0.19 5.38 -8.87
C VAL A 171 -0.24 6.62 -8.11
N ASP A 172 -0.86 7.53 -8.85
CA ASP A 172 -1.53 8.72 -8.37
C ASP A 172 -3.04 8.54 -8.58
N TYR A 173 -3.80 8.28 -7.51
CA TYR A 173 -5.23 8.09 -7.64
C TYR A 173 -6.00 9.41 -7.78
N GLU A 174 -5.45 10.53 -7.31
CA GLU A 174 -6.09 11.84 -7.47
C GLU A 174 -6.01 12.29 -8.93
N ALA A 175 -4.85 12.10 -9.56
CA ALA A 175 -4.65 12.39 -10.98
C ALA A 175 -5.05 11.23 -11.92
N HIS A 176 -5.56 10.11 -11.39
CA HIS A 176 -5.88 8.89 -12.15
C HIS A 176 -4.74 8.41 -13.07
N ARG A 177 -3.50 8.49 -12.59
CA ARG A 177 -2.29 8.25 -13.39
C ARG A 177 -1.47 7.10 -12.84
N ILE A 178 -1.02 6.23 -13.76
CA ILE A 178 -0.06 5.16 -13.48
C ILE A 178 1.13 5.38 -14.40
N GLU A 179 2.33 5.45 -13.84
CA GLU A 179 3.56 5.61 -14.61
C GLU A 179 4.51 4.45 -14.33
N ARG A 180 5.20 4.00 -15.37
CA ARG A 180 6.20 2.94 -15.30
C ARG A 180 7.58 3.55 -15.48
N TYR A 181 8.54 3.06 -14.70
CA TYR A 181 9.92 3.51 -14.74
C TYR A 181 10.88 2.32 -14.78
N GLU A 182 11.97 2.51 -15.50
CA GLU A 182 13.20 1.75 -15.29
C GLU A 182 13.96 2.36 -14.08
N MET A 183 14.86 1.59 -13.46
CA MET A 183 15.49 1.99 -12.19
C MET A 183 16.13 3.39 -12.24
N MET A 184 16.88 3.70 -13.29
CA MET A 184 17.57 4.99 -13.39
C MET A 184 16.59 6.15 -13.59
N ASP A 185 15.50 5.94 -14.34
CA ASP A 185 14.48 6.97 -14.55
C ASP A 185 13.68 7.21 -13.27
N PHE A 186 13.40 6.16 -12.51
CA PHE A 186 12.78 6.27 -11.20
C PHE A 186 13.63 7.10 -10.24
N VAL A 187 14.94 6.83 -10.15
CA VAL A 187 15.85 7.58 -9.27
C VAL A 187 16.00 9.03 -9.71
N ARG A 188 15.96 9.33 -11.02
CA ARG A 188 15.98 10.72 -11.51
C ARG A 188 14.70 11.46 -11.17
N ALA A 189 13.55 10.81 -11.31
CA ALA A 189 12.25 11.41 -10.99
C ALA A 189 12.06 11.59 -9.47
N PHE A 190 12.57 10.65 -8.68
CA PHE A 190 12.42 10.61 -7.22
C PHE A 190 13.78 10.33 -6.53
N PRO A 191 14.70 11.32 -6.48
CA PRO A 191 16.01 11.14 -5.89
C PRO A 191 15.94 10.66 -4.44
N PHE A 192 16.80 9.72 -4.07
CA PHE A 192 16.80 9.17 -2.70
C PHE A 192 17.00 10.28 -1.67
N ASN A 193 16.11 10.29 -0.68
CA ASN A 193 16.22 11.20 0.45
C ASN A 193 16.83 10.45 1.61
N PHE A 194 18.17 10.41 1.64
CA PHE A 194 18.87 9.85 2.79
C PHE A 194 18.69 10.82 3.96
N PRO A 195 18.25 10.36 5.14
CA PRO A 195 18.28 11.21 6.32
C PRO A 195 19.72 11.72 6.49
N ARG A 196 19.89 13.05 6.53
CA ARG A 196 21.19 13.62 6.85
C ARG A 196 21.64 12.99 8.17
N PRO A 197 22.88 12.49 8.28
CA PRO A 197 23.38 12.04 9.57
C PRO A 197 23.16 13.18 10.56
N SER A 198 22.36 12.91 11.60
CA SER A 198 22.21 13.81 12.74
C SER A 198 23.61 14.18 13.15
N ALA A 199 23.98 15.46 13.06
CA ALA A 199 25.25 15.92 13.60
C ALA A 199 25.31 15.38 15.04
N ALA A 200 26.28 14.50 15.31
CA ALA A 200 26.48 13.99 16.64
C ALA A 200 26.57 15.22 17.57
N PRO A 201 25.91 15.23 18.73
CA PRO A 201 26.07 16.33 19.66
C PRO A 201 27.56 16.44 19.98
N VAL A 202 28.17 17.53 19.50
CA VAL A 202 29.53 17.91 19.87
C VAL A 202 29.47 18.33 21.32
N GLY A 203 29.78 17.40 22.21
CA GLY A 203 29.87 17.64 23.64
C GLY A 203 30.14 16.33 24.37
N GLN A 204 31.07 16.22 25.31
CA GLN A 204 32.04 17.15 25.87
C GLN A 204 33.24 16.27 26.25
N LEU A 205 34.45 16.67 25.89
CA LEU A 205 35.64 16.20 26.59
C LEU A 205 35.53 16.73 28.02
N ILE A 206 35.18 15.84 28.96
CA ILE A 206 35.28 16.14 30.38
C ILE A 206 36.78 16.01 30.73
N PRO A 207 37.37 17.02 31.40
CA PRO A 207 38.79 17.04 31.77
C PRO A 207 39.18 15.96 32.79
#